data_AF-A0A1Q3VY30-F1
#
_entry.id   AF-A0A1Q3VY30-F1
#
_cell.length_a   1.000
_cell.length_b   1.000
_cell.length_c   1.000
_cell.angle_alpha   90.00
_cell.angle_beta   90.00
_cell.angle_gamma   90.00
#
_symmetry.space_group_name_H-M   'P 1'
#
loop_
_entity.id
_entity.type
_entity.pdbx_description
1 polymer ?
#
loop_
_entity_poly.entity_id
_entity_poly.type
_entity_poly.pdbx_seq_one_letter_code
_entity_poly.pdbx_strand_id
1 'polypeptide(L)'
;MRKLPIAIALVALSMSAPAFAQEADFAEPAAKPARVSVLRSAISEVAILRYRAALKLKAHQEKYWPAVANALRSLSQGPVTEAAVRRVAPQVQPLLNSLDDQQRQVAMSIAQRAGLMQYAALF
;
A
#
# COMPACT_ATOMS: atom_id res chain seq x y z
N MET A 1 -19.13 19.24 60.89
CA MET A 1 -19.89 20.23 60.10
C MET A 1 -19.95 19.72 58.66
N ARG A 2 -21.13 19.26 58.24
CA ARG A 2 -21.42 18.73 56.89
C ARG A 2 -22.08 19.85 56.08
N LYS A 3 -21.56 20.22 54.90
CA LYS A 3 -22.32 20.76 53.75
C LYS A 3 -21.63 20.37 52.43
N LEU A 4 -22.47 20.04 51.46
CA LEU A 4 -22.28 19.18 50.29
C LEU A 4 -21.59 19.85 49.08
N PRO A 5 -21.08 19.04 48.12
CA PRO A 5 -20.27 19.49 46.98
C PRO A 5 -21.09 20.12 45.84
N ILE A 6 -20.43 21.05 45.14
CA ILE A 6 -20.94 21.87 44.04
C ILE A 6 -20.96 21.06 42.73
N ALA A 7 -22.16 21.07 42.13
CA ALA A 7 -22.53 20.96 40.72
C ALA A 7 -21.62 20.19 39.74
N ILE A 8 -22.13 19.04 39.31
CA ILE A 8 -21.76 18.32 38.10
C ILE A 8 -22.22 19.15 36.88
N ALA A 9 -21.28 19.68 36.11
CA ALA A 9 -21.54 20.20 34.78
C ALA A 9 -21.41 19.05 33.76
N LEU A 10 -22.54 18.48 33.36
CA LEU A 10 -22.65 17.62 32.18
C LEU A 10 -22.38 18.48 30.93
N VAL A 11 -21.19 18.38 30.35
CA VAL A 11 -20.98 18.81 28.97
C VAL A 11 -21.41 17.66 28.07
N ALA A 12 -22.62 17.79 27.51
CA ALA A 12 -23.08 16.95 26.42
C ALA A 12 -22.17 17.20 25.22
N LEU A 13 -21.27 16.26 24.94
CA LEU A 13 -20.54 16.23 23.68
C LEU A 13 -21.56 15.84 22.61
N SER A 14 -22.13 16.85 21.94
CA SER A 14 -23.05 16.64 20.84
C SER A 14 -22.34 15.85 19.75
N MET A 15 -22.88 14.67 19.43
CA MET A 15 -22.53 13.96 18.21
C MET A 15 -22.79 14.90 17.03
N SER A 16 -21.72 15.45 16.46
CA SER A 16 -21.81 16.14 15.18
C SER A 16 -22.06 15.08 14.11
N ALA A 17 -23.35 14.82 13.84
CA ALA A 17 -23.76 14.23 12.58
C ALA A 17 -23.43 15.24 11.48
N PRO A 18 -22.70 14.88 10.40
CA PRO A 18 -22.63 15.76 9.25
C PRO A 18 -24.01 15.76 8.59
N ALA A 19 -24.72 16.88 8.74
CA ALA A 19 -25.86 17.20 7.91
C ALA A 19 -25.36 17.32 6.46
N PHE A 20 -25.72 16.36 5.61
CA PHE A 20 -25.60 16.52 4.17
C PHE A 20 -26.68 17.50 3.71
N ALA A 21 -26.34 18.79 3.79
CA ALA A 21 -27.02 19.87 3.10
C ALA A 21 -25.94 20.64 2.35
N GLN A 22 -25.57 20.14 1.18
CA GLN A 22 -24.95 20.95 0.15
C GLN A 22 -25.79 20.76 -1.10
N GLU A 23 -26.41 21.88 -1.48
CA GLU A 23 -27.17 22.10 -2.68
C GLU A 23 -26.50 21.45 -3.90
N ALA A 24 -27.33 20.82 -4.71
CA ALA A 24 -26.95 20.33 -6.01
C ALA A 24 -26.60 21.51 -6.91
N ASP A 25 -25.31 21.83 -7.02
CA ASP A 25 -24.76 22.48 -8.21
C ASP A 25 -23.26 22.16 -8.33
N PHE A 26 -22.92 21.41 -9.37
CA PHE A 26 -21.57 21.19 -9.92
C PHE A 26 -20.43 20.79 -8.97
N ALA A 27 -20.33 19.50 -8.63
CA ALA A 27 -19.02 18.85 -8.45
C ALA A 27 -19.16 17.32 -8.39
N GLU A 28 -18.60 16.64 -9.39
CA GLU A 28 -18.20 15.23 -9.27
C GLU A 28 -17.39 15.03 -7.98
N PRO A 29 -17.65 13.97 -7.18
CA PRO A 29 -16.74 13.59 -6.12
C PRO A 29 -15.48 12.98 -6.76
N ALA A 30 -14.49 13.84 -7.02
CA ALA A 30 -13.18 13.46 -7.53
C ALA A 30 -12.59 12.31 -6.69
N ALA A 31 -12.35 11.19 -7.37
CA ALA A 31 -11.85 9.96 -6.78
C ALA A 31 -10.48 10.17 -6.08
N LYS A 32 -10.46 9.86 -4.77
CA LYS A 32 -9.31 9.68 -3.86
C LYS A 32 -7.91 9.60 -4.49
N PRO A 33 -7.14 10.71 -4.57
CA PRO A 33 -5.75 10.70 -5.03
C PRO A 33 -4.73 10.16 -4.01
N ALA A 34 -5.11 10.08 -2.72
CA ALA A 34 -4.18 9.71 -1.63
C ALA A 34 -3.60 8.29 -1.74
N ARG A 35 -4.39 7.31 -2.20
CA ARG A 35 -3.93 5.91 -2.31
C ARG A 35 -2.84 5.72 -3.36
N VAL A 36 -2.94 6.46 -4.48
CA VAL A 36 -1.97 6.41 -5.57
C VAL A 36 -0.62 6.99 -5.14
N SER A 37 -0.64 8.06 -4.35
CA SER A 37 0.58 8.68 -3.81
C SER A 37 1.34 7.76 -2.84
N VAL A 38 0.62 7.09 -1.93
CA VAL A 38 1.21 6.10 -1.01
C VAL A 38 1.81 4.92 -1.75
N LEU A 39 1.12 4.41 -2.78
CA LEU A 39 1.60 3.30 -3.60
C LEU A 39 2.86 3.67 -4.39
N ARG A 40 2.87 4.86 -5.01
CA ARG A 40 4.04 5.39 -5.73
C ARG A 40 5.23 5.58 -4.79
N SER A 41 4.98 6.05 -3.56
CA SER A 41 6.02 6.16 -2.53
C SER A 41 6.55 4.78 -2.09
N ALA A 42 5.67 3.79 -1.99
CA ALA A 42 6.04 2.41 -1.65
C ALA A 42 6.86 1.74 -2.75
N ILE A 43 6.67 2.08 -4.03
CA ILE A 43 7.45 1.56 -5.17
C ILE A 43 8.47 2.61 -5.67
N SER A 44 9.04 3.39 -4.75
CA SER A 44 10.12 4.32 -5.07
C SER A 44 11.45 3.59 -5.30
N GLU A 45 12.40 4.21 -6.01
CA GLU A 45 13.72 3.64 -6.27
C GLU A 45 14.44 3.21 -4.97
N VAL A 46 14.32 4.04 -3.92
CA VAL A 46 14.87 3.72 -2.60
C VAL A 46 14.15 2.52 -1.97
N ALA A 47 12.83 2.40 -2.14
CA ALA A 47 12.09 1.25 -1.66
C ALA A 47 12.47 -0.03 -2.42
N ILE A 48 12.67 0.03 -3.73
CA ILE A 48 13.14 -1.09 -4.55
C ILE A 48 14.50 -1.60 -4.03
N LEU A 49 15.44 -0.71 -3.74
CA LEU A 49 16.73 -1.10 -3.14
C LEU A 49 16.58 -1.71 -1.74
N ARG A 50 15.70 -1.15 -0.91
CA ARG A 50 15.37 -1.72 0.41
C ARG A 50 14.74 -3.10 0.30
N TYR A 51 13.91 -3.36 -0.71
CA TYR A 51 13.31 -4.66 -0.95
C TYR A 51 14.37 -5.71 -1.33
N ARG A 52 15.34 -5.34 -2.17
CA ARG A 52 16.49 -6.22 -2.46
C ARG A 52 17.22 -6.63 -1.18
N ALA A 53 17.52 -5.65 -0.33
CA ALA A 53 18.24 -5.89 0.92
C ALA A 53 17.42 -6.72 1.92
N ALA A 54 16.11 -6.45 2.01
CA ALA A 54 15.19 -7.19 2.88
C ALA A 54 15.02 -8.64 2.46
N LEU A 55 14.95 -8.91 1.16
CA LEU A 55 14.83 -10.27 0.61
C LEU A 55 16.10 -11.10 0.77
N LYS A 56 17.26 -10.48 1.10
CA LYS A 56 18.54 -11.16 1.28
C LYS A 56 18.81 -12.20 0.17
N LEU A 57 18.74 -11.74 -1.08
CA LEU A 57 18.81 -12.62 -2.25
C LEU A 57 20.14 -13.38 -2.30
N LYS A 58 20.05 -14.69 -2.57
CA LYS A 58 21.21 -15.56 -2.82
C LYS A 58 21.77 -15.28 -4.21
N ALA A 59 23.04 -15.59 -4.45
CA ALA A 59 23.72 -15.32 -5.74
C ALA A 59 22.95 -15.85 -6.98
N HIS A 60 22.32 -17.03 -6.87
CA HIS A 60 21.52 -17.59 -7.97
C HIS A 60 20.15 -16.89 -8.16
N GLN A 61 19.66 -16.16 -7.17
CA GLN A 61 18.41 -15.38 -7.22
C GLN A 61 18.67 -13.96 -7.72
N GLU A 62 19.84 -13.39 -7.42
CA GLU A 62 20.24 -12.05 -7.85
C GLU A 62 20.19 -11.86 -9.36
N LYS A 63 20.41 -12.93 -10.14
CA LYS A 63 20.27 -12.90 -11.61
C LYS A 63 18.86 -12.50 -12.08
N TYR A 64 17.82 -12.76 -11.27
CA TYR A 64 16.44 -12.40 -11.58
C TYR A 64 16.09 -10.99 -11.08
N TRP A 65 16.89 -10.40 -10.20
CA TRP A 65 16.62 -9.10 -9.60
C TRP A 65 16.46 -7.95 -10.61
N PRO A 66 17.28 -7.83 -11.68
CA PRO A 66 17.13 -6.73 -12.65
C PRO A 66 15.75 -6.71 -13.31
N ALA A 67 15.17 -7.88 -13.61
CA ALA A 67 13.83 -7.99 -14.17
C ALA A 67 12.76 -7.52 -13.16
N VAL A 68 12.89 -7.92 -11.89
CA VAL A 68 11.98 -7.49 -10.81
C VAL A 68 12.09 -6.00 -10.53
N ALA A 69 13.30 -5.45 -10.51
CA ALA A 69 13.51 -4.02 -10.33
C ALA A 69 12.87 -3.21 -11.47
N ASN A 70 13.00 -3.68 -12.71
CA ASN A 70 12.37 -3.04 -13.87
C ASN A 70 10.84 -3.15 -13.82
N ALA A 71 10.29 -4.29 -13.42
CA ALA A 71 8.86 -4.48 -13.18
C ALA A 71 8.32 -3.48 -12.14
N LEU A 72 8.98 -3.38 -10.98
CA LEU A 72 8.61 -2.43 -9.93
C LEU A 72 8.73 -0.98 -10.42
N ARG A 73 9.78 -0.64 -11.15
CA ARG A 73 9.95 0.69 -11.73
C ARG A 73 8.88 1.02 -12.77
N SER A 74 8.46 0.04 -13.58
CA SER A 74 7.34 0.22 -14.51
C SER A 74 6.01 0.45 -13.78
N LEU A 75 5.80 -0.20 -12.63
CA LEU A 75 4.62 0.02 -11.79
C LEU A 75 4.63 1.40 -11.11
N SER A 76 5.79 1.98 -10.83
CA SER A 76 5.88 3.30 -10.17
C SER A 76 5.65 4.47 -11.11
N GLN A 77 5.90 4.28 -12.41
CA GLN A 77 5.71 5.30 -13.45
C GLN A 77 4.23 5.62 -13.74
N GLY A 78 3.31 4.69 -13.46
CA GLY A 78 1.88 4.83 -13.78
C GLY A 78 0.95 4.46 -12.63
N PRO A 79 -0.38 4.48 -12.86
CA PRO A 79 -1.33 3.91 -11.92
C PRO A 79 -1.15 2.38 -11.87
N VAL A 80 -0.99 1.83 -10.67
CA VAL A 80 -0.96 0.38 -10.49
C VAL A 80 -2.37 -0.14 -10.66
N THR A 81 -2.58 -0.78 -11.80
CA THR A 81 -3.81 -1.44 -12.20
C THR A 81 -3.56 -2.93 -12.34
N GLU A 82 -4.62 -3.73 -12.30
CA GLU A 82 -4.53 -5.17 -12.54
C GLU A 82 -3.83 -5.49 -13.87
N ALA A 83 -4.13 -4.74 -14.93
CA ALA A 83 -3.49 -4.89 -16.23
C ALA A 83 -1.98 -4.59 -16.19
N ALA A 84 -1.56 -3.56 -15.45
CA ALA A 84 -0.14 -3.27 -15.25
C ALA A 84 0.56 -4.40 -14.49
N VAL A 85 -0.09 -4.94 -13.46
CA VAL A 85 0.45 -6.06 -12.67
C VAL A 85 0.55 -7.35 -13.50
N ARG A 86 -0.48 -7.68 -14.29
CA ARG A 86 -0.45 -8.85 -15.20
C ARG A 86 0.68 -8.79 -16.22
N ARG A 87 1.03 -7.59 -16.71
CA ARG A 87 2.14 -7.42 -17.67
C ARG A 87 3.51 -7.69 -17.03
N VAL A 88 3.67 -7.38 -15.75
CA VAL A 88 4.94 -7.54 -15.04
C VAL A 88 5.05 -8.86 -14.28
N ALA A 89 3.93 -9.53 -13.98
CA ALA A 89 3.88 -10.84 -13.32
C ALA A 89 4.91 -11.87 -13.87
N PRO A 90 5.02 -12.11 -15.20
CA PRO A 90 5.97 -13.08 -15.73
C PRO A 90 7.44 -12.71 -15.50
N GLN A 91 7.75 -11.42 -15.28
CA GLN A 91 9.11 -10.94 -15.00
C GLN A 91 9.52 -11.21 -13.54
N VAL A 92 8.54 -11.29 -12.64
CA VAL A 92 8.75 -11.45 -11.19
C VAL A 92 8.66 -12.91 -10.76
N GLN A 93 7.91 -13.74 -11.50
CA GLN A 93 7.66 -15.14 -11.19
C GLN A 93 8.92 -16.01 -11.04
N PRO A 94 9.97 -15.88 -11.87
CA PRO A 94 11.22 -16.64 -11.69
C PRO A 94 11.89 -16.36 -10.35
N LEU A 95 11.86 -15.10 -9.88
CA LEU A 95 12.38 -14.75 -8.56
C LEU A 95 11.49 -15.35 -7.47
N LEU A 96 10.17 -15.15 -7.53
CA LEU A 96 9.21 -15.66 -6.52
C LEU A 96 9.29 -17.18 -6.35
N ASN A 97 9.40 -17.91 -7.46
CA ASN A 97 9.53 -19.37 -7.44
C ASN A 97 10.82 -19.84 -6.80
N SER A 98 11.88 -19.03 -6.87
CA SER A 98 13.18 -19.32 -6.25
C SER A 98 13.28 -18.92 -4.77
N LEU A 99 12.30 -18.17 -4.24
CA LEU A 99 12.31 -17.72 -2.84
C LEU A 99 12.04 -18.86 -1.87
N ASP A 100 12.81 -18.89 -0.78
CA ASP A 100 12.53 -19.75 0.37
C ASP A 100 11.40 -19.19 1.25
N ASP A 101 10.97 -19.94 2.27
CA ASP A 101 9.80 -19.60 3.10
C ASP A 101 9.97 -18.26 3.84
N GLN A 102 11.17 -17.99 4.36
CA GLN A 102 11.46 -16.73 5.03
C GLN A 102 11.39 -15.57 4.03
N GLN A 103 11.99 -15.73 2.86
CA GLN A 103 11.96 -14.73 1.79
C GLN A 103 10.54 -14.50 1.26
N ARG A 104 9.71 -15.54 1.17
CA ARG A 104 8.29 -15.44 0.79
C ARG A 104 7.50 -14.63 1.81
N GLN A 105 7.72 -14.84 3.10
CA GLN A 105 7.07 -14.04 4.13
C GLN A 105 7.47 -12.56 4.05
N VAL A 106 8.76 -12.28 3.79
CA VAL A 106 9.23 -10.92 3.54
C VAL A 106 8.59 -10.34 2.28
N ALA A 107 8.54 -11.10 1.17
CA ALA A 107 7.91 -10.68 -0.08
C ALA A 107 6.42 -10.35 0.10
N MET A 108 5.67 -11.17 0.84
CA MET A 108 4.26 -10.89 1.17
C MET A 108 4.11 -9.64 2.03
N SER A 109 4.98 -9.44 3.02
CA SER A 109 4.96 -8.21 3.84
C SER A 109 5.25 -6.95 3.01
N ILE A 110 6.13 -7.06 2.01
CA ILE A 110 6.44 -5.99 1.05
C ILE A 110 5.20 -5.73 0.18
N ALA A 111 4.60 -6.77 -0.39
CA ALA A 111 3.39 -6.67 -1.21
C ALA A 111 2.23 -6.04 -0.42
N GLN A 112 2.06 -6.39 0.86
CA GLN A 112 1.06 -5.79 1.74
C GLN A 112 1.29 -4.30 1.94
N ARG A 113 2.52 -3.89 2.25
CA ARG A 113 2.88 -2.47 2.43
C ARG A 113 2.77 -1.68 1.14
N ALA A 114 3.05 -2.32 0.00
CA ALA A 114 2.91 -1.74 -1.33
C ALA A 114 1.47 -1.80 -1.86
N GLY A 115 0.50 -2.31 -1.10
CA GLY A 115 -0.90 -2.44 -1.54
C GLY A 115 -1.11 -3.39 -2.72
N LEU A 116 -0.15 -4.28 -2.98
CA LEU A 116 -0.17 -5.25 -4.08
C LEU A 116 -0.89 -6.57 -3.70
N MET A 117 -1.28 -6.75 -2.44
CA MET A 117 -1.97 -7.98 -1.99
C MET A 117 -3.28 -8.25 -2.73
N GLN A 118 -3.99 -7.20 -3.16
CA GLN A 118 -5.19 -7.34 -3.99
C GLN A 118 -4.91 -7.96 -5.38
N TYR A 119 -3.64 -7.96 -5.80
CA TYR A 119 -3.17 -8.54 -7.06
C TYR A 119 -2.37 -9.84 -6.85
N ALA A 120 -2.34 -10.37 -5.62
CA ALA A 120 -1.56 -11.56 -5.29
C ALA A 120 -1.92 -12.78 -6.16
N ALA A 121 -3.19 -12.90 -6.56
CA ALA A 121 -3.66 -13.99 -7.42
C ALA A 121 -3.09 -13.96 -8.86
N LEU A 122 -2.37 -12.90 -9.24
CA LEU A 122 -1.76 -12.74 -10.56
C LEU A 122 -0.30 -13.18 -10.61
N PHE A 123 0.29 -13.50 -9.46
CA PHE A 123 1.68 -13.94 -9.30
C PHE A 123 1.73 -15.40 -8.90
#